data_AF-A0A2T4TWH4-F1
#
_entry.id   AF-A0A2T4TWH4-F1
#
_cell.length_a   1.000
_cell.length_b   1.000
_cell.length_c   1.000
_cell.angle_alpha   90.00
_cell.angle_beta   90.00
_cell.angle_gamma   90.00
#
_symmetry.space_group_name_H-M   'P 1'
#
loop_
_entity.id
_entity.type
_entity.pdbx_description
1 polymer ?
#
loop_
_entity_poly.entity_id
_entity_poly.type
_entity_poly.pdbx_seq_one_letter_code
_entity_poly.pdbx_strand_id
1 'polypeptide(L)'
;MNIQSSDSSTNIVNVETSALFEALRKNLDGSISDHALQQRLRETVDAMQVSAGTCSFSERYKDFIALAADHVTVFAPFLPALTQLLL
;
A
#
# COMPACT_ATOMS: atom_id res chain seq x y z
N MET A 1 16.20 -13.48 -31.55
CA MET A 1 16.25 -12.01 -31.69
C MET A 1 15.17 -11.44 -30.78
N ASN A 2 15.54 -10.85 -29.65
CA ASN A 2 14.62 -10.34 -28.63
C ASN A 2 14.97 -8.87 -28.37
N ILE A 3 14.24 -7.95 -29.01
CA ILE A 3 14.38 -6.50 -28.80
C ILE A 3 13.02 -5.82 -29.02
N GLN A 4 12.17 -5.86 -28.00
CA GLN A 4 11.10 -4.87 -27.87
C GLN A 4 11.18 -4.27 -26.47
N SER A 5 12.17 -3.38 -26.31
CA SER A 5 12.11 -2.31 -25.32
C SER A 5 10.95 -1.40 -25.69
N SER A 6 9.76 -1.70 -25.18
CA SER A 6 8.69 -0.71 -25.08
C SER A 6 8.84 -0.06 -23.72
N ASP A 7 9.46 1.11 -23.70
CA ASP A 7 9.44 2.02 -22.57
C ASP A 7 7.97 2.32 -22.24
N SER A 8 7.43 1.59 -21.27
CA SER A 8 6.07 1.76 -20.73
C SER A 8 6.16 2.13 -19.24
N SER A 9 7.25 2.82 -18.90
CA SER A 9 7.84 2.93 -17.58
C SER A 9 7.07 3.86 -16.64
N THR A 10 6.10 4.63 -17.13
CA THR A 10 5.28 5.53 -16.29
C THR A 10 3.86 5.04 -16.07
N ASN A 11 3.35 4.09 -16.88
CA ASN A 11 1.97 3.60 -16.73
C ASN A 11 1.88 2.32 -15.89
N ILE A 12 2.93 1.49 -15.85
CA ILE A 12 2.94 0.24 -15.08
C ILE A 12 3.03 0.54 -13.57
N VAL A 13 3.88 1.48 -13.17
CA VAL A 13 4.10 1.85 -11.76
C VAL A 13 2.80 2.31 -11.08
N ASN A 14 1.99 3.11 -11.78
CA ASN A 14 0.72 3.61 -11.23
C ASN A 14 -0.35 2.51 -11.14
N VAL A 15 -0.35 1.55 -12.07
CA VAL A 15 -1.25 0.38 -12.09
C VAL A 15 -0.88 -0.60 -10.98
N GLU A 16 0.42 -0.90 -10.79
CA GLU A 16 0.89 -1.78 -9.71
C GLU A 16 0.66 -1.17 -8.33
N THR A 17 0.87 0.13 -8.17
CA THR A 17 0.62 0.86 -6.92
C THR A 17 -0.87 0.83 -6.57
N SER A 18 -1.76 1.08 -7.55
CA SER A 18 -3.21 1.01 -7.32
C SER A 18 -3.66 -0.40 -6.96
N ALA A 19 -3.14 -1.43 -7.66
CA ALA A 19 -3.43 -2.83 -7.38
C ALA A 19 -2.95 -3.27 -5.98
N LEU A 20 -1.79 -2.78 -5.53
CA LEU A 20 -1.26 -3.01 -4.18
C LEU A 20 -2.23 -2.49 -3.11
N PHE A 21 -2.69 -1.24 -3.24
CA PHE A 21 -3.62 -0.64 -2.28
C PHE A 21 -5.02 -1.25 -2.33
N GLU A 22 -5.49 -1.71 -3.50
CA GLU A 22 -6.70 -2.51 -3.59
C GLU A 22 -6.58 -3.87 -2.86
N ALA A 23 -5.44 -4.56 -3.03
CA ALA A 23 -5.18 -5.81 -2.33
C ALA A 23 -5.13 -5.62 -0.80
N LEU A 24 -4.50 -4.54 -0.33
CA LEU A 24 -4.51 -4.14 1.08
C LEU A 24 -5.93 -3.92 1.62
N ARG A 25 -6.78 -3.19 0.88
CA ARG A 25 -8.18 -2.97 1.28
C ARG A 25 -8.99 -4.26 1.36
N LYS A 26 -8.83 -5.16 0.39
CA LYS A 26 -9.47 -6.48 0.43
C LYS A 26 -8.98 -7.32 1.62
N ASN A 27 -7.70 -7.22 1.95
CA ASN A 27 -7.13 -7.93 3.08
C ASN A 27 -7.66 -7.38 4.42
N LEU A 28 -7.88 -6.08 4.53
CA LEU A 28 -8.52 -5.44 5.69
C LEU A 28 -9.92 -5.99 5.96
N ASP A 29 -10.75 -6.11 4.92
CA ASP A 29 -12.13 -6.61 5.04
C ASP A 29 -12.21 -8.07 5.52
N GLY A 30 -11.17 -8.88 5.26
CA GLY A 30 -11.13 -10.30 5.62
C GLY A 30 -10.37 -10.63 6.91
N SER A 31 -9.50 -9.74 7.39
CA SER A 31 -8.52 -10.06 8.44
C SER A 31 -8.70 -9.30 9.74
N ILE A 32 -9.43 -8.18 9.71
CA ILE A 32 -9.70 -7.34 10.88
C ILE A 32 -11.19 -7.50 11.25
N SER A 33 -11.48 -8.03 12.43
CA SER A 33 -12.87 -8.13 12.93
C SER A 33 -13.37 -6.84 13.59
N ASP A 34 -12.46 -5.95 14.02
CA ASP A 34 -12.80 -4.67 14.61
C ASP A 34 -13.11 -3.64 13.50
N HIS A 35 -14.39 -3.31 13.35
CA HIS A 35 -14.84 -2.37 12.34
C HIS A 35 -14.27 -0.95 12.51
N ALA A 36 -14.03 -0.49 13.74
CA ALA A 36 -13.48 0.84 13.98
C ALA A 36 -12.00 0.89 13.57
N LEU A 37 -11.23 -0.15 13.90
CA LEU A 37 -9.85 -0.29 13.46
C LEU A 37 -9.76 -0.48 11.94
N GLN A 38 -10.64 -1.30 11.36
CA GLN A 38 -10.71 -1.52 9.91
C GLN A 38 -10.95 -0.22 9.16
N GLN A 39 -11.89 0.62 9.62
CA GLN A 39 -12.14 1.93 9.03
C GLN A 39 -10.91 2.84 9.12
N ARG A 40 -10.28 2.94 10.30
CA ARG A 40 -9.05 3.74 10.48
C ARG A 40 -7.91 3.28 9.58
N LEU A 41 -7.70 1.98 9.48
CA LEU A 41 -6.69 1.40 8.60
C LEU A 41 -6.98 1.73 7.14
N ARG A 42 -8.25 1.64 6.72
CA ARG A 42 -8.70 2.00 5.37
C ARG A 42 -8.43 3.47 5.06
N GLU A 43 -8.70 4.37 6.01
CA GLU A 43 -8.38 5.80 5.87
C GLU A 43 -6.88 6.04 5.70
N THR A 44 -6.03 5.36 6.49
CA THR A 44 -4.58 5.44 6.31
C THR A 44 -4.11 4.85 4.98
N VAL A 45 -4.74 3.77 4.49
CA VAL A 45 -4.43 3.19 3.17
C VAL A 45 -4.79 4.14 2.04
N ASP A 46 -5.95 4.80 2.10
CA ASP A 46 -6.33 5.83 1.14
C ASP A 46 -5.37 7.03 1.19
N ALA A 47 -5.00 7.49 2.39
CA ALA A 47 -4.01 8.56 2.55
C ALA A 47 -2.62 8.17 2.00
N MET A 48 -2.19 6.93 2.22
CA MET A 48 -0.96 6.38 1.63
C MET A 48 -1.02 6.33 0.11
N GLN A 49 -2.15 5.92 -0.48
CA GLN A 49 -2.31 5.91 -1.93
C GLN A 49 -2.24 7.31 -2.53
N VAL A 50 -2.90 8.29 -1.93
CA VAL A 50 -2.88 9.68 -2.40
C VAL A 50 -1.50 10.31 -2.24
N SER A 51 -0.77 9.92 -1.19
CA SER A 51 0.60 10.41 -0.94
C SER A 51 1.69 9.57 -1.60
N ALA A 52 1.36 8.49 -2.30
CA ALA A 52 2.33 7.62 -2.96
C ALA A 52 3.17 8.41 -3.97
N GLY A 53 4.50 8.28 -3.88
CA GLY A 53 5.43 9.08 -4.70
C GLY A 53 5.66 10.52 -4.21
N THR A 54 5.14 10.90 -3.04
CA THR A 54 5.41 12.19 -2.39
C THR A 54 6.23 12.01 -1.11
N CYS A 55 6.91 13.06 -0.65
CA CYS A 55 7.69 13.02 0.60
C CYS A 55 6.83 12.66 1.84
N SER A 56 5.53 12.99 1.80
CA SER A 56 4.58 12.70 2.88
C SER A 56 4.18 11.22 2.97
N PHE A 57 4.52 10.40 1.97
CA PHE A 57 4.25 8.96 2.01
C PHE A 57 4.86 8.30 3.25
N SER A 58 6.09 8.71 3.61
CA SER A 58 6.81 8.16 4.76
C SER A 58 6.11 8.38 6.10
N GLU A 59 5.41 9.50 6.26
CA GLU A 59 4.60 9.80 7.45
C GLU A 59 3.34 8.93 7.46
N ARG A 60 2.63 8.85 6.33
CA ARG A 60 1.42 8.03 6.20
C ARG A 60 1.68 6.54 6.37
N TYR A 61 2.83 6.06 5.90
CA TYR A 61 3.28 4.70 6.12
C TYR A 61 3.51 4.42 7.61
N LYS A 62 4.14 5.33 8.35
CA LYS A 62 4.32 5.18 9.80
C LYS A 62 2.98 5.14 10.54
N ASP A 63 2.04 6.02 10.18
CA ASP A 63 0.69 6.01 10.76
C ASP A 63 -0.03 4.67 10.51
N PHE A 64 0.06 4.16 9.28
CA PHE A 64 -0.51 2.87 8.92
C PHE A 64 0.12 1.74 9.74
N ILE A 65 1.45 1.67 9.83
CA ILE A 65 2.14 0.63 10.61
C ILE A 65 1.82 0.74 12.10
N ALA A 66 1.66 1.94 12.64
CA ALA A 66 1.28 2.14 14.03
C ALA A 66 -0.13 1.61 14.31
N LEU A 67 -1.09 1.85 13.41
CA LEU A 67 -2.45 1.30 13.51
C LEU A 67 -2.48 -0.21 13.24
N ALA A 68 -1.65 -0.66 12.31
CA ALA A 68 -1.56 -2.06 11.90
C ALA A 68 -0.68 -2.87 12.85
N ALA A 69 -0.07 -2.29 13.89
CA ALA A 69 0.94 -2.94 14.73
C ALA A 69 0.45 -4.28 15.31
N ASP A 70 -0.77 -4.29 15.84
CA ASP A 70 -1.42 -5.49 16.40
C ASP A 70 -1.77 -6.56 15.33
N HIS A 71 -1.82 -6.15 14.06
CA HIS A 71 -2.20 -6.99 12.91
C HIS A 71 -1.13 -7.01 11.82
N VAL A 72 0.12 -6.65 12.15
CA VAL A 72 1.16 -6.38 11.15
C VAL A 72 1.56 -7.64 10.39
N THR A 73 1.35 -8.80 11.00
CA THR A 73 1.57 -10.13 10.42
C THR A 73 0.67 -10.39 9.20
N VAL A 74 -0.54 -9.82 9.19
CA VAL A 74 -1.46 -9.91 8.06
C VAL A 74 -0.96 -9.04 6.89
N PHE A 75 -0.32 -7.92 7.20
CA PHE A 75 0.22 -6.99 6.22
C PHE A 75 1.65 -7.28 5.79
N ALA A 76 2.33 -8.21 6.47
CA ALA A 76 3.70 -8.64 6.20
C ALA A 76 4.03 -8.88 4.71
N PRO A 77 3.20 -9.60 3.91
CA PRO A 77 3.51 -9.82 2.49
C PRO A 77 3.45 -8.55 1.64
N PHE A 78 2.79 -7.48 2.12
CA PHE A 78 2.67 -6.20 1.43
C PHE A 78 3.76 -5.20 1.84
N LEU A 79 4.44 -5.42 2.97
CA LEU A 79 5.48 -4.51 3.48
C LEU A 79 6.61 -4.27 2.48
N PRO A 80 7.18 -5.29 1.79
CA PRO A 80 8.25 -5.07 0.82
C PRO A 80 7.82 -4.11 -0.31
N ALA A 81 6.61 -4.28 -0.83
CA ALA A 81 6.07 -3.42 -1.88
C ALA A 81 5.81 -2.00 -1.37
N LEU A 82 5.27 -1.83 -0.16
CA LEU A 82 5.09 -0.53 0.46
C LEU A 82 6.44 0.16 0.72
N THR A 83 7.48 -0.58 1.10
CA THR A 83 8.82 0.00 1.31
C THR A 83 9.50 0.44 0.01
N GLN A 84 9.16 -0.16 -1.14
CA GLN A 84 9.64 0.32 -2.43
C GLN A 84 9.09 1.71 -2.79
N LEU A 85 7.92 2.08 -2.24
CA LEU A 85 7.34 3.41 -2.40
C LEU A 85 7.97 4.47 -1.47
N LEU A 86 8.78 4.04 -0.49
CA LEU A 86 9.55 4.94 0.38
C LEU A 86 10.93 5.31 -0.20
N LEU A 87 11.42 4.52 -1.14
CA LEU A 87 12.74 4.66 -1.79
C LEU A 87 12.66 5.62 -2.97
#